data_AF-A0A397A9C4-F1
#
_entry.id   AF-A0A397A9C4-F1
#
_cell.length_a   1.000
_cell.length_b   1.000
_cell.length_c   1.000
_cell.angle_alpha   90.00
_cell.angle_beta   90.00
_cell.angle_gamma   90.00
#
_symmetry.space_group_name_H-M   'P 1'
#
loop_
_entity.id
_entity.type
_entity.pdbx_description
1 polymer ?
#
loop_
_entity_poly.entity_id
_entity_poly.type
_entity_poly.pdbx_seq_one_letter_code
_entity_poly.pdbx_strand_id
1 'polypeptide(L)'
;MSTKKKSKSTSSSATAAPAIKKAESGASVRIEYDTETYANHYSHMAANLVKGFPNLRCFGQRATPTLKGMLLAFLIFIVQGLLALTVFHGETFLLNNFDYKLDFYVSQFIKDYQMIILIPIVFITPLMQYAGRSGKFEVYLNDVLIHSKHQTNQLPSVADLLVKKGLKSKDE
;
A
#
# COMPACT_ATOMS: atom_id res chain seq x y z
N MET A 1 1.27 -27.17 41.93
CA MET A 1 2.10 -25.98 42.18
C MET A 1 2.37 -25.27 40.86
N SER A 2 2.14 -23.97 40.86
CA SER A 2 2.26 -23.04 39.72
C SER A 2 3.68 -22.49 39.65
N THR A 3 4.29 -22.45 38.47
CA THR A 3 5.35 -21.48 38.19
C THR A 3 5.28 -20.99 36.74
N LYS A 4 4.75 -19.78 36.61
CA LYS A 4 4.92 -18.84 35.49
C LYS A 4 6.39 -18.72 35.07
N LYS A 5 6.67 -18.66 33.77
CA LYS A 5 7.76 -17.81 33.27
C LYS A 5 7.35 -17.10 31.97
N LYS A 6 7.21 -15.79 32.13
CA LYS A 6 6.98 -14.76 31.12
C LYS A 6 8.30 -14.55 30.37
N SER A 7 8.29 -14.51 29.04
CA SER A 7 9.36 -13.91 28.25
C SER A 7 8.74 -13.28 27.01
N LYS A 8 8.91 -11.97 26.93
CA LYS A 8 8.48 -11.05 25.90
C LYS A 8 9.70 -10.81 25.02
N SER A 9 9.62 -11.09 23.72
CA SER A 9 10.59 -10.57 22.74
C SER A 9 9.84 -9.92 21.59
N THR A 10 10.00 -8.61 21.53
CA THR A 10 9.47 -7.65 20.57
C THR A 10 10.50 -7.44 19.47
N SER A 11 10.08 -7.56 18.20
CA SER A 11 10.52 -6.80 17.01
C SER A 11 9.75 -7.39 15.82
N SER A 12 9.19 -6.66 14.87
CA SER A 12 9.64 -5.42 14.25
C SER A 12 8.48 -4.61 13.65
N SER A 13 8.39 -3.34 14.05
CA SER A 13 8.02 -2.17 13.24
C SER A 13 6.95 -2.32 12.14
N ALA A 14 5.68 -2.40 12.55
CA ALA A 14 4.64 -1.65 11.86
C ALA A 14 4.40 -0.40 12.69
N THR A 15 4.42 0.79 12.08
CA THR A 15 4.04 2.05 12.71
C THR A 15 2.59 1.93 13.14
N ALA A 16 2.38 1.44 14.36
CA ALA A 16 1.08 1.11 14.89
C ALA A 16 0.31 2.42 15.07
N ALA A 17 -0.72 2.61 14.25
CA ALA A 17 -1.72 3.64 14.48
C ALA A 17 -2.23 3.51 15.92
N PRO A 18 -2.42 4.64 16.64
CA PRO A 18 -2.81 4.60 18.04
C PRO A 18 -4.13 3.83 18.18
N ALA A 19 -4.17 2.86 19.09
CA ALA A 19 -5.39 2.12 19.39
C ALA A 19 -6.39 3.06 20.09
N ILE A 20 -7.48 3.39 19.39
CA ILE A 20 -8.49 4.34 19.85
C ILE A 20 -9.55 3.62 20.68
N LYS A 21 -9.79 4.14 21.90
CA LYS A 21 -10.73 3.60 22.89
C LYS A 21 -12.16 3.56 22.32
N LYS A 22 -12.86 2.43 22.53
CA LYS A 22 -14.30 2.30 22.24
C LYS A 22 -15.11 3.20 23.21
N ALA A 23 -15.62 4.34 22.74
CA ALA A 23 -16.66 5.14 23.44
C ALA A 23 -18.09 4.82 22.92
N GLU A 24 -18.97 4.30 23.76
CA GLU A 24 -20.36 3.90 23.47
C GLU A 24 -21.13 4.95 22.63
N SER A 25 -21.84 4.50 21.58
CA SER A 25 -22.85 5.27 20.82
C SER A 25 -22.46 6.68 20.34
N GLY A 26 -21.19 6.92 19.98
CA GLY A 26 -20.73 8.19 19.40
C GLY A 26 -20.60 8.16 17.88
N ALA A 27 -20.70 9.34 17.24
CA ALA A 27 -20.36 9.51 15.84
C ALA A 27 -18.92 9.03 15.58
N SER A 28 -18.70 8.36 14.44
CA SER A 28 -17.40 7.81 14.05
C SER A 28 -16.99 8.28 12.66
N VAL A 29 -15.71 8.64 12.51
CA VAL A 29 -15.11 8.99 11.23
C VAL A 29 -14.14 7.89 10.83
N ARG A 30 -14.42 7.25 9.70
CA ARG A 30 -13.52 6.30 9.05
C ARG A 30 -12.85 6.96 7.87
N ILE A 31 -11.52 6.86 7.80
CA ILE A 31 -10.75 7.37 6.67
C ILE A 31 -10.17 6.16 5.95
N GLU A 32 -10.64 5.89 4.74
CA GLU A 32 -10.10 4.83 3.90
C GLU A 32 -9.07 5.44 2.95
N TYR A 33 -7.81 5.01 3.03
CA TYR A 33 -6.75 5.64 2.26
C TYR A 33 -5.66 4.68 1.79
N ASP A 34 -5.01 5.06 0.70
CA ASP A 34 -3.78 4.43 0.24
C ASP A 34 -2.65 4.72 1.24
N THR A 35 -2.26 3.69 2.00
CA THR A 35 -1.27 3.82 3.08
C THR A 35 0.11 4.20 2.59
N GLU A 36 0.48 3.86 1.36
CA GLU A 36 1.78 4.20 0.81
C GLU A 36 1.85 5.67 0.38
N THR A 37 0.71 6.24 -0.02
CA THR A 37 0.66 7.60 -0.56
C THR A 37 0.24 8.65 0.47
N TYR A 38 -0.68 8.32 1.38
CA TYR A 38 -1.34 9.31 2.24
C TYR A 38 -1.19 9.06 3.75
N ALA A 39 -0.22 8.24 4.19
CA ALA A 39 0.03 8.01 5.62
C ALA A 39 0.22 9.32 6.41
N ASN A 40 1.05 10.23 5.90
CA ASN A 40 1.31 11.52 6.54
C ASN A 40 0.06 12.40 6.59
N HIS A 41 -0.71 12.43 5.49
CA HIS A 41 -1.95 13.20 5.44
C HIS A 41 -2.98 12.67 6.44
N TYR A 42 -3.13 11.34 6.53
CA TYR A 42 -3.96 10.71 7.56
C TYR A 42 -3.51 11.08 8.97
N SER A 43 -2.21 11.02 9.28
CA SER A 43 -1.72 11.33 10.64
C SER A 43 -1.99 12.78 11.04
N HIS A 44 -1.78 13.74 10.13
CA HIS A 44 -2.10 15.14 10.38
C HIS A 44 -3.59 15.35 10.59
N MET A 45 -4.41 14.70 9.76
CA MET A 45 -5.86 14.83 9.83
C MET A 45 -6.45 14.19 11.09
N ALA A 46 -5.98 13.00 11.47
CA ALA A 46 -6.39 12.34 12.70
C ALA A 46 -6.03 13.18 13.94
N ALA A 47 -4.84 13.80 13.95
CA ALA A 47 -4.43 14.69 15.04
C ALA A 47 -5.35 15.93 15.17
N ASN A 48 -5.74 16.53 14.04
CA ASN A 48 -6.66 17.69 14.03
C ASN A 48 -8.07 17.29 14.45
N LEU A 49 -8.56 16.12 14.03
CA LEU A 49 -9.87 15.60 14.39
C LEU A 49 -9.99 15.33 15.89
N VAL A 50 -8.96 14.73 16.51
CA VAL A 50 -8.95 14.47 17.95
C VAL A 50 -8.90 15.77 18.76
N LYS A 51 -8.26 16.83 18.23
CA LYS A 51 -8.23 18.15 18.87
C LYS A 51 -9.59 18.84 18.83
N GLY A 52 -10.23 18.90 17.66
CA GLY A 52 -11.52 19.59 17.48
C GLY A 52 -12.74 18.81 17.98
N PHE A 53 -12.69 17.47 17.91
CA PHE A 53 -13.80 16.57 18.24
C PHE A 53 -13.30 15.42 19.14
N PRO A 54 -12.98 15.67 20.41
CA PRO A 54 -12.37 14.67 21.30
C PRO A 54 -13.27 13.46 21.59
N ASN A 55 -14.59 13.61 21.43
CA ASN A 55 -15.57 12.54 21.63
C ASN A 55 -15.80 11.69 20.37
N LEU A 56 -15.22 12.07 19.23
CA LEU A 56 -15.46 11.43 17.95
C LEU A 56 -14.44 10.29 17.75
N ARG A 57 -14.94 9.10 17.40
CA ARG A 57 -14.05 7.96 17.11
C ARG A 57 -13.49 8.11 15.70
N CYS A 58 -12.21 8.44 15.59
CA CYS A 58 -11.50 8.45 14.30
C CYS A 58 -10.78 7.11 14.10
N PHE A 59 -10.76 6.54 12.90
CA PHE A 59 -9.85 5.43 12.59
C PHE A 59 -9.53 5.34 11.10
N GLY A 60 -8.32 4.88 10.80
CA GLY A 60 -7.83 4.66 9.44
C GLY A 60 -8.10 3.23 8.99
N GLN A 61 -8.53 3.08 7.74
CA GLN A 61 -8.65 1.80 7.05
C GLN A 61 -7.77 1.83 5.80
N ARG A 62 -6.99 0.77 5.57
CA ARG A 62 -6.21 0.63 4.34
C ARG A 62 -7.16 0.44 3.16
N ALA A 63 -7.01 1.27 2.15
CA ALA A 63 -7.71 1.10 0.89
C ALA A 63 -7.29 -0.21 0.21
N THR A 64 -8.27 -0.97 -0.27
CA THR A 64 -7.99 -2.16 -1.08
C THR A 64 -7.42 -1.72 -2.43
N PRO A 65 -6.36 -2.38 -2.93
CA PRO A 65 -5.86 -2.13 -4.28
C PRO A 65 -6.96 -2.38 -5.31
N THR A 66 -6.94 -1.63 -6.42
CA THR A 66 -7.92 -1.83 -7.49
C THR A 66 -7.64 -3.13 -8.23
N LEU A 67 -8.68 -3.79 -8.75
CA LEU A 67 -8.52 -5.02 -9.54
C LEU A 67 -7.57 -4.82 -10.72
N LYS A 68 -7.68 -3.66 -11.40
CA LYS A 68 -6.80 -3.28 -12.52
C LYS A 68 -5.35 -3.11 -12.07
N GLY A 69 -5.11 -2.43 -10.95
CA GLY A 69 -3.76 -2.24 -10.39
C GLY A 69 -3.14 -3.57 -9.94
N MET A 70 -3.93 -4.45 -9.34
CA MET A 70 -3.49 -5.80 -8.95
C MET A 70 -3.15 -6.67 -10.17
N LEU A 71 -3.96 -6.63 -11.22
CA LEU A 71 -3.69 -7.38 -12.47
C LEU A 71 -2.43 -6.86 -13.17
N LEU A 72 -2.24 -5.54 -13.22
CA LEU A 72 -1.03 -4.94 -13.78
C LEU A 72 0.22 -5.30 -12.98
N ALA A 73 0.17 -5.22 -11.65
CA ALA A 73 1.26 -5.65 -10.78
C ALA A 73 1.59 -7.14 -10.97
N PHE A 74 0.58 -7.99 -11.11
CA PHE A 74 0.75 -9.42 -11.38
C PHE A 74 1.40 -9.68 -12.75
N LEU A 75 1.00 -8.94 -13.80
CA LEU A 75 1.61 -9.03 -15.12
C LEU A 75 3.09 -8.63 -15.07
N ILE A 76 3.40 -7.52 -14.39
CA ILE A 76 4.79 -7.07 -14.18
C ILE A 76 5.61 -8.15 -13.46
N PHE A 77 5.04 -8.79 -12.44
CA PHE A 77 5.69 -9.88 -11.73
C PHE A 77 5.98 -11.09 -12.63
N ILE A 78 5.02 -11.50 -13.47
CA ILE A 78 5.22 -12.60 -14.44
C ILE A 78 6.34 -12.24 -15.40
N VAL A 79 6.33 -11.04 -15.98
CA VAL A 79 7.36 -10.59 -16.92
C VAL A 79 8.73 -10.57 -16.25
N GLN A 80 8.82 -10.07 -15.01
CA GLN A 80 10.06 -10.08 -14.23
C GLN A 80 10.59 -11.51 -14.00
N GLY A 81 9.70 -12.45 -13.66
CA GLY A 81 10.04 -13.86 -13.49
C GLY A 81 10.50 -14.52 -14.78
N LEU A 82 9.82 -14.28 -15.89
CA LEU A 82 10.19 -14.80 -17.21
C LEU A 82 11.52 -14.25 -17.70
N LEU A 83 11.80 -12.96 -17.48
CA LEU A 83 13.09 -12.35 -17.80
C LEU A 83 14.21 -13.01 -16.99
N ALA A 84 14.02 -13.19 -15.68
CA ALA A 84 14.99 -13.90 -14.85
C ALA A 84 15.21 -15.33 -15.35
N LEU A 85 14.14 -16.10 -15.59
CA LEU A 85 14.25 -17.45 -16.13
C LEU A 85 14.97 -17.51 -17.47
N THR A 86 14.75 -16.53 -18.35
CA THR A 86 15.44 -16.44 -19.65
C THR A 86 16.94 -16.22 -19.47
N VAL A 87 17.35 -15.41 -18.49
CA VAL A 87 18.78 -15.19 -18.20
C VAL A 87 19.47 -16.48 -17.73
N PHE A 88 18.81 -17.29 -16.90
CA PHE A 88 19.42 -18.52 -16.34
C PHE A 88 19.26 -19.75 -17.24
N HIS A 89 18.13 -19.89 -17.94
CA HIS A 89 17.73 -21.12 -18.63
C HIS A 89 17.31 -20.89 -20.09
N GLY A 90 17.37 -19.65 -20.59
CA GLY A 90 16.88 -19.31 -21.94
C GLY A 90 17.61 -20.07 -23.04
N GLU A 91 18.94 -20.20 -22.94
CA GLU A 91 19.74 -20.96 -23.91
C GLU A 91 19.32 -22.44 -23.97
N THR A 92 19.17 -23.07 -22.81
CA THR A 92 18.71 -24.47 -22.71
C THR A 92 17.28 -24.64 -23.20
N PHE A 93 16.39 -23.68 -22.88
CA PHE A 93 15.01 -23.70 -23.33
C PHE A 93 14.89 -23.60 -24.85
N LEU A 94 15.65 -22.70 -25.48
CA LEU A 94 15.66 -22.53 -26.93
C LEU A 94 16.19 -23.77 -27.65
N LEU A 95 17.29 -24.35 -27.13
CA LEU A 95 17.88 -25.55 -27.71
C LEU A 95 16.93 -26.75 -27.60
N ASN A 96 16.31 -26.98 -26.43
CA ASN A 96 15.52 -28.18 -26.21
C ASN A 96 14.13 -28.15 -26.87
N ASN A 97 13.53 -26.97 -27.05
CA ASN A 97 12.17 -26.85 -27.57
C ASN A 97 12.11 -26.45 -29.05
N PHE A 98 13.16 -25.78 -29.55
CA PHE A 98 13.17 -25.23 -30.91
C PHE A 98 14.41 -25.63 -31.72
N ASP A 99 15.31 -26.45 -31.15
CA ASP A 99 16.62 -26.79 -31.73
C ASP A 99 17.45 -25.54 -32.11
N TYR A 100 17.18 -24.44 -31.42
CA TYR A 100 17.81 -23.15 -31.71
C TYR A 100 19.05 -22.99 -30.85
N LYS A 101 20.20 -22.94 -31.50
CA LYS A 101 21.49 -22.62 -30.85
C LYS A 101 21.67 -21.12 -30.83
N LEU A 102 21.73 -20.59 -29.61
CA LEU A 102 22.06 -19.18 -29.41
C LEU A 102 23.48 -18.92 -29.91
N ASP A 103 23.67 -17.77 -30.55
CA ASP A 103 24.99 -17.35 -31.03
C ASP A 103 26.01 -17.34 -29.88
N PHE A 104 27.24 -17.76 -30.19
CA PHE A 104 28.32 -17.91 -29.20
C PHE A 104 28.59 -16.61 -28.45
N TYR A 105 28.64 -15.46 -29.15
CA TYR A 105 28.92 -14.18 -28.51
C TYR A 105 27.78 -13.73 -27.60
N VAL A 106 26.53 -14.02 -27.98
CA VAL A 106 25.35 -13.70 -27.17
C VAL A 106 25.29 -14.59 -25.93
N SER A 107 25.51 -15.90 -26.09
CA SER A 107 25.56 -16.85 -24.96
C SER A 107 26.66 -16.47 -23.98
N GLN A 108 27.86 -16.16 -24.47
CA GLN A 108 28.98 -15.76 -23.62
C GLN A 108 28.70 -14.42 -22.92
N PHE A 109 28.15 -13.43 -23.62
CA PHE A 109 27.76 -12.16 -23.01
C PHE A 109 26.75 -12.35 -21.86
N ILE A 110 25.71 -13.17 -22.06
CA ILE A 110 24.71 -13.41 -21.01
C ILE A 110 25.35 -14.07 -19.78
N LYS A 111 26.28 -15.02 -19.98
CA LYS A 111 27.00 -15.72 -18.90
C LYS A 111 27.96 -14.78 -18.16
N ASP A 112 28.74 -13.99 -18.89
CA ASP A 112 29.76 -13.09 -18.31
C ASP A 112 29.12 -11.91 -17.57
N TYR A 113 27.99 -11.39 -18.07
CA TYR A 113 27.29 -10.23 -17.52
C TYR A 113 25.99 -10.58 -16.78
N GLN A 114 25.81 -11.85 -16.43
CA GLN A 114 24.56 -12.38 -15.86
C GLN A 114 24.05 -11.54 -14.68
N MET A 115 24.93 -11.23 -13.72
CA MET A 115 24.59 -10.44 -12.54
C MET A 115 24.24 -9.00 -12.90
N ILE A 116 24.91 -8.41 -13.88
CA ILE A 116 24.64 -7.04 -14.34
C ILE A 116 23.30 -6.98 -15.07
N ILE A 117 22.93 -8.01 -15.83
CA ILE A 117 21.62 -8.13 -16.50
C ILE A 117 20.49 -8.32 -15.48
N LEU A 118 20.75 -8.98 -14.34
CA LEU A 118 19.75 -9.14 -13.29
C LEU A 118 19.42 -7.84 -12.54
N ILE A 119 20.36 -6.89 -12.45
CA ILE A 119 20.14 -5.60 -11.78
C ILE A 119 18.89 -4.89 -12.32
N PRO A 120 18.77 -4.56 -13.63
CA PRO A 120 17.59 -3.88 -14.15
C PRO A 120 16.30 -4.69 -13.96
N ILE A 121 16.36 -6.03 -13.96
CA ILE A 121 15.21 -6.90 -13.69
C ILE A 121 14.69 -6.69 -12.26
N VAL A 122 15.58 -6.59 -11.27
CA VAL A 122 15.19 -6.32 -9.86
C VAL A 122 14.60 -4.91 -9.71
N PHE A 123 15.09 -3.93 -10.47
CA PHE A 123 14.55 -2.56 -10.45
C PHE A 123 13.15 -2.42 -11.07
N ILE A 124 12.55 -3.49 -11.60
CA ILE A 124 11.14 -3.52 -12.01
C ILE A 124 10.21 -3.56 -10.78
N THR A 125 10.68 -4.08 -9.64
CA THR A 125 9.84 -4.25 -8.43
C THR A 125 9.22 -2.95 -7.89
N PRO A 126 9.92 -1.80 -7.83
CA PRO A 126 9.28 -0.51 -7.53
C PRO A 126 8.14 -0.12 -8.48
N LEU A 127 8.22 -0.45 -9.78
CA LEU A 127 7.16 -0.19 -10.75
C LEU A 127 5.93 -1.06 -10.46
N MET A 128 6.15 -2.31 -10.06
CA MET A 128 5.08 -3.21 -9.59
C MET A 128 4.36 -2.64 -8.37
N GLN A 129 5.11 -2.16 -7.38
CA GLN A 129 4.54 -1.54 -6.17
C GLN A 129 3.73 -0.27 -6.52
N TYR A 130 4.25 0.56 -7.43
CA TYR A 130 3.54 1.74 -7.92
C TYR A 130 2.24 1.38 -8.64
N ALA A 131 2.26 0.38 -9.53
CA ALA A 131 1.08 -0.09 -10.26
C ALA A 131 -0.03 -0.64 -9.34
N GLY A 132 0.35 -1.21 -8.19
CA GLY A 132 -0.59 -1.71 -7.18
C GLY A 132 -1.28 -0.62 -6.36
N ARG A 133 -0.88 0.66 -6.49
CA ARG A 133 -1.46 1.77 -5.71
C ARG A 133 -2.90 2.04 -6.14
N SER A 134 -3.74 2.29 -5.14
CA SER A 134 -5.14 2.65 -5.38
C SER A 134 -5.29 4.16 -5.56
N GLY A 135 -4.40 4.95 -4.94
CA GLY A 135 -4.53 6.40 -4.89
C GLY A 135 -5.79 6.88 -4.17
N LYS A 136 -6.52 5.97 -3.50
CA LYS A 136 -7.80 6.21 -2.85
C LYS A 136 -7.61 7.04 -1.59
N PHE A 137 -8.51 8.00 -1.37
CA PHE A 137 -8.62 8.74 -0.12
C PHE A 137 -10.08 9.14 0.08
N GLU A 138 -10.76 8.44 0.97
CA GLU A 138 -12.19 8.58 1.22
C GLU A 138 -12.46 8.76 2.71
N VAL A 139 -13.42 9.62 3.03
CA VAL A 139 -13.80 9.97 4.40
C VAL A 139 -15.27 9.64 4.59
N TYR A 140 -15.55 8.82 5.58
CA TYR A 140 -16.88 8.37 5.97
C TYR A 140 -17.21 8.87 7.37
N LEU A 141 -18.44 9.33 7.58
CA LEU A 141 -18.99 9.61 8.91
C LEU A 141 -20.17 8.68 9.14
N ASN A 142 -20.13 7.87 10.19
CA ASN A 142 -21.16 6.86 10.48
C ASN A 142 -21.48 6.02 9.23
N ASP A 143 -20.42 5.57 8.54
CA ASP A 143 -20.48 4.81 7.28
C ASP A 143 -21.05 5.56 6.05
N VAL A 144 -21.42 6.83 6.17
CA VAL A 144 -21.84 7.67 5.04
C VAL A 144 -20.62 8.37 4.43
N LEU A 145 -20.40 8.20 3.14
CA LEU A 145 -19.34 8.88 2.40
C LEU A 145 -19.58 10.39 2.40
N ILE A 146 -18.65 11.14 3.00
CA ILE A 146 -18.66 12.61 2.97
C ILE A 146 -17.71 13.14 1.90
N HIS A 147 -16.57 12.49 1.72
CA HIS A 147 -15.55 12.96 0.79
C HIS A 147 -14.92 11.79 0.05
N SER A 148 -14.76 11.94 -1.27
CA SER A 148 -13.93 11.07 -2.09
C SER A 148 -12.98 11.91 -2.91
N LYS A 149 -11.67 11.61 -2.82
CA LYS A 149 -10.65 12.21 -3.66
C LYS A 149 -10.89 11.92 -5.14
N HIS A 150 -11.45 10.76 -5.49
CA HIS A 150 -11.72 10.42 -6.89
C HIS A 150 -12.78 11.33 -7.53
N GLN A 151 -13.71 11.86 -6.72
CA GLN A 151 -14.75 12.76 -7.20
C GLN A 151 -14.31 14.23 -7.21
N THR A 152 -13.56 14.64 -6.19
CA THR A 152 -13.20 16.05 -5.97
C THR A 152 -11.82 16.42 -6.48
N ASN A 153 -10.98 15.43 -6.79
CA ASN A 153 -9.56 15.54 -7.12
C ASN A 153 -8.72 16.35 -6.10
N GLN A 154 -9.24 16.55 -4.89
CA GLN A 154 -8.63 17.34 -3.84
C GLN A 154 -8.58 16.55 -2.53
N LEU A 155 -7.53 16.80 -1.75
CA LEU A 155 -7.41 16.27 -0.40
C LEU A 155 -8.22 17.15 0.56
N PRO A 156 -9.10 16.58 1.38
CA PRO A 156 -10.00 17.37 2.21
C PRO A 156 -9.30 17.93 3.45
N SER A 157 -9.63 19.17 3.81
CA SER A 157 -9.58 19.64 5.20
C SER A 157 -10.84 19.14 5.90
N VAL A 158 -10.74 18.03 6.63
CA VAL A 158 -11.93 17.36 7.21
C VAL A 158 -12.55 18.15 8.36
N ALA A 159 -11.80 19.07 8.99
CA ALA A 159 -12.36 19.97 9.99
C ALA A 159 -13.51 20.81 9.40
N ASP A 160 -13.33 21.36 8.20
CA ASP A 160 -14.33 22.20 7.53
C ASP A 160 -15.53 21.38 7.02
N LEU A 161 -15.31 20.12 6.63
CA LEU A 161 -16.36 19.23 6.13
C LEU A 161 -17.27 18.69 7.25
N LEU A 162 -16.73 18.46 8.44
CA LEU A 162 -17.52 18.01 9.59
C LEU A 162 -18.36 19.13 10.18
N VAL A 163 -17.82 20.35 10.25
CA VAL A 163 -18.58 21.55 10.66
C VAL A 163 -19.73 21.82 9.68
N LYS A 164 -19.48 21.74 8.36
CA LYS A 164 -20.53 21.88 7.33
C LYS A 164 -21.62 20.80 7.37
N LYS A 165 -21.34 19.63 7.95
CA LYS A 165 -22.28 18.52 8.13
C LYS A 165 -23.01 18.54 9.48
N GLY A 166 -22.82 19.60 10.27
CA GLY A 166 -23.56 19.84 11.52
C GLY A 166 -22.94 19.21 12.77
N LEU A 167 -21.69 18.75 12.71
CA LEU A 167 -20.94 18.39 13.93
C LEU A 167 -20.43 19.67 14.60
N LYS A 168 -20.96 19.96 15.79
CA LYS A 168 -20.52 21.09 16.61
C LYS A 168 -19.06 20.90 17.02
N SER A 169 -18.20 21.80 16.58
CA SER A 169 -16.83 21.90 17.07
C SER A 169 -16.86 22.30 18.54
N LYS A 170 -15.82 21.95 19.30
CA LYS A 170 -15.66 22.35 20.71
C LYS A 170 -15.59 23.87 20.91
N ASP A 171 -15.44 24.64 19.83
CA ASP A 171 -15.35 26.10 19.82
C ASP A 171 -16.70 26.81 19.54
N GLU A 172 -17.84 26.09 19.55
CA GLU A 172 -19.20 26.65 19.54
C GLU A 172 -20.02 26.26 20.78
#